data_AF-A0A933EME1-F1
#
_entry.id   AF-A0A933EME1-F1
#
_cell.length_a   1.000
_cell.length_b   1.000
_cell.length_c   1.000
_cell.angle_alpha   90.00
_cell.angle_beta   90.00
_cell.angle_gamma   90.00
#
_symmetry.space_group_name_H-M   'P 1'
#
loop_
_entity.id
_entity.type
_entity.pdbx_description
1 polymer ?
#
loop_
_entity_poly.entity_id
_entity_poly.type
_entity_poly.pdbx_seq_one_letter_code
_entity_poly.pdbx_strand_id
1 'polypeptide(L)'
;MSLTEREFWTVIHGMVLGAIFLLAFAGGLAGLWSLRRDWVTVAGLRERMRRLSAGTWIMAIVAWLTVITGTYVIYPWYRARPSPEADLIQFPRAYLLADPELAAWHTFGMEWKEHVAWLAPILATAVAYVVVRHGFNLAYEERIRKAVIVLFSIAFLAAGVAGLFGAFITKVVPIH
;
A
#
# COMPACT_ATOMS: atom_id res chain seq x y z
N MET A 1 11.80 -8.36 -25.25
CA MET A 1 10.94 -9.02 -24.24
C MET A 1 9.58 -8.33 -24.26
N SER A 2 8.51 -9.09 -24.46
CA SER A 2 7.12 -8.63 -24.33
C SER A 2 6.54 -9.21 -23.04
N LEU A 3 5.90 -8.38 -22.22
CA LEU A 3 5.18 -8.85 -21.01
C LEU A 3 3.82 -9.43 -21.40
N THR A 4 3.35 -10.46 -20.69
CA THR A 4 1.93 -10.84 -20.77
C THR A 4 1.05 -9.75 -20.15
N GLU A 5 -0.25 -9.78 -20.43
CA GLU A 5 -1.20 -8.85 -19.81
C GLU A 5 -1.17 -8.94 -18.27
N ARG A 6 -1.02 -10.16 -17.73
CA ARG A 6 -0.98 -10.40 -16.29
C ARG A 6 0.34 -9.91 -15.68
N GLU A 7 1.45 -10.14 -16.36
CA GLU A 7 2.75 -9.60 -15.97
C GLU A 7 2.75 -8.07 -16.01
N PHE A 8 2.13 -7.45 -17.01
CA PHE A 8 1.98 -6.00 -17.07
C PHE A 8 1.22 -5.46 -15.85
N TRP A 9 0.07 -6.05 -15.50
CA TRP A 9 -0.71 -5.61 -14.34
C TRP A 9 0.00 -5.85 -13.00
N THR A 10 0.75 -6.95 -12.85
CA THR A 10 1.55 -7.19 -11.64
C THR A 10 2.68 -6.17 -11.49
N VAL A 11 3.30 -5.73 -12.60
CA VAL A 11 4.28 -4.63 -12.60
C VAL A 11 3.65 -3.30 -12.20
N ILE A 12 2.50 -2.94 -12.79
CA ILE A 12 1.79 -1.69 -12.45
C ILE A 12 1.43 -1.69 -10.96
N HIS A 13 0.83 -2.77 -10.47
CA HIS A 13 0.41 -2.89 -9.08
C HIS A 13 1.60 -2.90 -8.10
N GLY A 14 2.57 -3.77 -8.32
CA GLY A 14 3.64 -4.02 -7.35
C GLY A 14 4.74 -2.97 -7.38
N MET A 15 5.19 -2.57 -8.57
CA MET A 15 6.34 -1.67 -8.70
C MET A 15 5.92 -0.21 -8.90
N VAL A 16 5.01 0.08 -9.83
CA VAL A 16 4.67 1.48 -10.14
C VAL A 16 3.88 2.11 -8.98
N LEU A 17 2.77 1.51 -8.58
CA LEU A 17 1.99 2.02 -7.45
C LEU A 17 2.79 1.92 -6.15
N GLY A 18 3.54 0.84 -5.94
CA GLY A 18 4.43 0.67 -4.79
C GLY A 18 5.47 1.79 -4.67
N ALA A 19 6.18 2.12 -5.76
CA ALA A 19 7.20 3.18 -5.74
C ALA A 19 6.60 4.55 -5.44
N ILE A 20 5.45 4.89 -6.04
CA ILE A 20 4.77 6.16 -5.78
C ILE A 20 4.31 6.21 -4.32
N PHE A 21 3.79 5.10 -3.77
CA PHE A 21 3.39 5.00 -2.37
C PHE A 21 4.57 5.25 -1.42
N LEU A 22 5.73 4.64 -1.68
CA LEU A 22 6.95 4.84 -0.88
C LEU A 22 7.40 6.31 -0.89
N LEU A 23 7.41 6.95 -2.06
CA LEU A 23 7.77 8.35 -2.21
C LEU A 23 6.78 9.27 -1.49
N ALA A 24 5.48 9.01 -1.63
CA ALA A 24 4.43 9.78 -0.99
C ALA A 24 4.48 9.64 0.54
N PHE A 25 4.76 8.44 1.06
CA PHE A 25 4.98 8.21 2.49
C PHE A 25 6.21 8.97 2.99
N ALA A 26 7.37 8.82 2.35
CA ALA A 26 8.59 9.48 2.78
C ALA A 26 8.42 11.01 2.80
N GLY A 27 7.84 11.58 1.76
CA GLY A 27 7.54 13.02 1.68
C GLY A 27 6.51 13.47 2.71
N GLY A 28 5.43 12.71 2.90
CA GLY A 28 4.38 13.00 3.88
C GLY A 28 4.88 12.95 5.32
N LEU A 29 5.68 11.94 5.67
CA LEU A 29 6.23 11.76 7.01
C LEU A 29 7.25 12.87 7.32
N ALA A 30 8.14 13.18 6.39
CA ALA A 30 9.06 14.31 6.53
C ALA A 30 8.31 15.65 6.66
N GLY A 31 7.22 15.83 5.91
CA GLY A 31 6.33 16.98 6.00
C GLY A 31 5.70 17.11 7.39
N LEU A 32 5.07 16.05 7.90
CA LEU A 32 4.45 16.02 9.22
C LEU A 32 5.47 16.25 10.35
N TRP A 33 6.64 15.60 10.26
CA TRP A 33 7.67 15.70 11.29
C TRP A 33 8.29 17.10 11.39
N SER A 34 8.51 17.73 10.23
CA SER A 34 9.11 19.07 10.13
C SER A 34 8.12 20.21 10.32
N LEU A 35 6.82 19.93 10.40
CA LEU A 35 5.77 20.92 10.65
C LEU A 35 5.76 21.36 12.12
N ARG A 36 6.81 22.08 12.53
CA ARG A 36 6.96 22.67 13.87
C ARG A 36 7.04 24.18 13.73
N ARG A 37 6.22 24.90 14.50
CA ARG A 37 6.12 26.36 14.42
C ARG A 37 7.49 27.05 14.56
N ASP A 38 8.35 26.54 15.43
CA ASP A 38 9.64 27.16 15.76
C ASP A 38 10.67 26.98 14.63
N TRP A 39 10.36 26.17 13.60
CA TRP A 39 11.27 25.81 12.51
C TRP A 39 10.88 26.43 11.16
N VAL A 40 9.79 27.20 11.09
CA VAL A 40 9.22 27.60 9.79
C VAL A 40 8.72 29.05 9.79
N THR A 41 9.12 29.82 8.78
CA THR A 41 8.54 31.14 8.48
C THR A 41 7.11 31.02 7.97
N VAL A 42 6.33 32.11 7.98
CA VAL A 42 4.94 32.11 7.47
C VAL A 42 4.87 31.66 5.99
N ALA A 43 5.80 32.13 5.16
CA ALA A 43 5.88 31.73 3.75
C ALA A 43 6.25 30.24 3.59
N GLY A 44 7.24 29.77 4.37
CA GLY A 44 7.63 28.36 4.37
C GLY A 44 6.52 27.45 4.88
N LEU A 45 5.67 27.92 5.79
CA LEU A 45 4.55 27.16 6.31
C LEU A 45 3.49 26.90 5.23
N ARG A 46 3.21 27.91 4.37
CA ARG A 46 2.26 27.79 3.26
C ARG A 46 2.72 26.79 2.19
N GLU A 47 3.99 26.82 1.81
CA GLU A 47 4.57 25.88 0.84
C GLU A 47 4.59 24.45 1.39
N ARG A 48 5.03 24.27 2.64
CA ARG A 48 5.03 22.97 3.32
C ARG A 48 3.63 22.39 3.44
N MET A 49 2.62 23.20 3.78
CA MET A 49 1.24 22.72 3.91
C MET A 49 0.69 22.22 2.57
N ARG A 50 0.95 22.94 1.46
CA ARG A 50 0.53 22.48 0.12
C ARG A 50 1.14 21.13 -0.24
N ARG A 51 2.44 20.97 -0.01
CA ARG A 51 3.15 19.70 -0.29
C ARG A 51 2.70 18.57 0.63
N LEU A 52 2.46 18.86 1.91
CA LEU A 52 1.96 17.89 2.87
C LEU A 52 0.56 17.40 2.49
N SER A 53 -0.36 18.32 2.16
CA SER A 53 -1.69 17.98 1.66
C SER A 53 -1.61 17.15 0.38
N ALA A 54 -0.80 17.57 -0.60
CA ALA A 54 -0.63 16.82 -1.84
C ALA A 54 -0.05 15.41 -1.59
N GLY A 55 1.01 15.30 -0.80
CA GLY A 55 1.67 14.02 -0.51
C GLY A 55 0.77 13.03 0.22
N THR A 56 0.00 13.50 1.20
CA THR A 56 -0.94 12.63 1.95
C THR A 56 -2.12 12.19 1.10
N TRP A 57 -2.67 13.05 0.25
CA TRP A 57 -3.70 12.66 -0.72
C TRP A 57 -3.19 11.72 -1.81
N ILE A 58 -1.99 11.97 -2.36
CA ILE A 58 -1.35 11.07 -3.32
C ILE A 58 -1.18 9.68 -2.69
N MET A 59 -0.67 9.59 -1.47
CA MET A 59 -0.53 8.30 -0.79
C MET A 59 -1.88 7.60 -0.61
N ALA A 60 -2.92 8.32 -0.17
CA ALA A 60 -4.25 7.75 0.01
C ALA A 60 -4.83 7.20 -1.30
N ILE A 61 -4.77 7.99 -2.38
CA ILE A 61 -5.26 7.58 -3.72
C ILE A 61 -4.48 6.37 -4.21
N VAL A 62 -3.15 6.40 -4.13
CA VAL A 62 -2.30 5.30 -4.60
C VAL A 62 -2.55 4.04 -3.76
N ALA A 63 -2.72 4.15 -2.44
CA ALA A 63 -3.08 3.02 -1.60
C ALA A 63 -4.41 2.38 -2.02
N TRP A 64 -5.42 3.18 -2.32
CA TRP A 64 -6.70 2.70 -2.83
C TRP A 64 -6.53 2.00 -4.19
N LEU A 65 -5.81 2.61 -5.12
CA LEU A 65 -5.51 2.00 -6.42
C LEU A 65 -4.78 0.67 -6.26
N THR A 66 -3.80 0.58 -5.36
CA THR A 66 -3.08 -0.67 -5.07
C THR A 66 -4.04 -1.74 -4.57
N VAL A 67 -4.84 -1.46 -3.54
CA VAL A 67 -5.76 -2.46 -2.98
C VAL A 67 -6.84 -2.89 -3.97
N ILE A 68 -7.40 -1.95 -4.75
CA ILE A 68 -8.42 -2.24 -5.76
C ILE A 68 -7.83 -3.09 -6.90
N THR A 69 -6.68 -2.70 -7.46
CA THR A 69 -6.02 -3.47 -8.53
C THR A 69 -5.61 -4.86 -8.04
N GLY A 70 -5.09 -4.96 -6.82
CA GLY A 70 -4.76 -6.25 -6.20
C GLY A 70 -6.00 -7.15 -6.08
N THR A 71 -7.09 -6.63 -5.52
CA THR A 71 -8.30 -7.40 -5.20
C THR A 71 -9.12 -7.78 -6.44
N TYR A 72 -9.25 -6.87 -7.41
CA TYR A 72 -10.20 -7.03 -8.50
C TYR A 72 -9.56 -7.34 -9.85
N VAL A 73 -8.25 -7.15 -10.00
CA VAL A 73 -7.54 -7.48 -11.25
C VAL A 73 -6.64 -8.69 -11.06
N ILE A 74 -5.73 -8.65 -10.09
CA ILE A 74 -4.71 -9.70 -9.91
C ILE A 74 -5.27 -10.93 -9.18
N TYR A 75 -6.01 -10.71 -8.10
CA TYR A 75 -6.47 -11.78 -7.23
C TYR A 75 -7.44 -12.79 -7.89
N PRO A 76 -8.31 -12.42 -8.85
CA PRO A 76 -9.07 -13.39 -9.63
C PRO A 76 -8.21 -14.44 -10.34
N TRP A 77 -7.06 -14.04 -10.91
CA TRP A 77 -6.14 -14.98 -11.56
C TRP A 77 -5.48 -15.92 -10.55
N TYR A 78 -5.10 -15.40 -9.38
CA TYR A 78 -4.57 -16.20 -8.28
C TYR A 78 -5.58 -17.28 -7.80
N ARG A 79 -6.88 -16.95 -7.75
CA ARG A 79 -7.96 -17.84 -7.31
C ARG A 79 -8.60 -18.69 -8.41
N ALA A 80 -8.05 -18.68 -9.63
CA ALA A 80 -8.53 -19.53 -10.70
C ALA A 80 -8.57 -21.00 -10.24
N ARG A 81 -9.60 -21.75 -10.67
CA ARG A 81 -9.76 -23.17 -10.33
C ARG A 81 -9.26 -24.04 -11.48
N PRO A 82 -8.37 -25.01 -11.21
CA PRO A 82 -7.94 -25.96 -12.24
C PRO A 82 -9.07 -26.92 -12.61
N SER A 83 -9.08 -27.39 -13.86
CA SER A 83 -9.80 -28.62 -14.22
C SER A 83 -9.04 -29.84 -13.67
N PRO A 84 -9.66 -31.03 -13.57
CA PRO A 84 -9.02 -32.22 -12.98
C PRO A 84 -7.68 -32.62 -13.61
N GLU A 85 -7.49 -32.31 -14.90
CA GLU A 85 -6.30 -32.67 -15.68
C GLU A 85 -5.35 -31.48 -15.90
N ALA A 86 -5.67 -30.29 -15.36
CA ALA A 86 -4.87 -29.10 -15.58
C ALA A 86 -3.55 -29.14 -14.82
N ASP A 87 -2.50 -28.60 -15.44
CA ASP A 87 -1.23 -28.35 -14.78
C ASP A 87 -1.41 -27.30 -13.67
N LEU A 88 -1.23 -27.73 -12.42
CA LEU A 88 -1.42 -26.89 -11.24
C LEU A 88 -0.48 -25.68 -11.21
N ILE A 89 0.67 -25.72 -11.89
CA ILE A 89 1.60 -24.58 -11.97
C ILE A 89 0.90 -23.32 -12.52
N GLN A 90 -0.12 -23.48 -13.36
CA GLN A 90 -0.90 -22.36 -13.90
C GLN A 90 -1.98 -21.82 -12.93
N PHE A 91 -2.16 -22.46 -11.78
CA PHE A 91 -3.19 -22.16 -10.79
C PHE A 91 -2.55 -21.93 -9.41
N PRO A 92 -2.00 -20.72 -9.16
CA PRO A 92 -1.15 -20.42 -7.99
C PRO A 92 -1.72 -20.90 -6.65
N ARG A 93 -2.99 -20.62 -6.37
CA ARG A 93 -3.63 -21.07 -5.13
C ARG A 93 -3.69 -22.59 -5.01
N ALA A 94 -4.06 -23.28 -6.08
CA ALA A 94 -4.18 -24.73 -6.07
C ALA A 94 -2.81 -25.40 -5.94
N TYR A 95 -1.80 -24.86 -6.62
CA TYR A 95 -0.40 -25.29 -6.49
C TYR A 95 0.09 -25.17 -5.05
N LEU A 96 -0.07 -24.00 -4.41
CA LEU A 96 0.36 -23.80 -3.03
C LEU A 96 -0.33 -24.75 -2.05
N LEU A 97 -1.61 -25.09 -2.28
CA LEU A 97 -2.37 -25.96 -1.40
C LEU A 97 -2.13 -27.45 -1.65
N ALA A 98 -1.56 -27.83 -2.80
CA ALA A 98 -1.23 -29.22 -3.11
C ALA A 98 0.01 -29.71 -2.37
N ASP A 99 0.91 -28.80 -1.99
CA ASP A 99 2.12 -29.10 -1.24
C ASP A 99 2.01 -28.59 0.22
N PRO A 100 2.04 -29.47 1.24
CA PRO A 100 2.02 -29.08 2.64
C PRO A 100 3.11 -28.07 3.04
N GLU A 101 4.28 -28.11 2.41
CA GLU A 101 5.39 -27.17 2.70
C GLU A 101 5.10 -25.76 2.18
N LEU A 102 4.25 -25.63 1.15
CA LEU A 102 3.90 -24.35 0.53
C LEU A 102 2.56 -23.79 1.00
N ALA A 103 1.70 -24.61 1.61
CA ALA A 103 0.33 -24.24 1.98
C ALA A 103 0.26 -22.98 2.86
N ALA A 104 1.26 -22.75 3.73
CA ALA A 104 1.35 -21.58 4.60
C ALA A 104 1.37 -20.25 3.82
N TRP A 105 1.89 -20.22 2.59
CA TRP A 105 1.87 -19.02 1.75
C TRP A 105 0.44 -18.59 1.41
N HIS A 106 -0.49 -19.53 1.28
CA HIS A 106 -1.91 -19.23 1.12
C HIS A 106 -2.60 -19.01 2.47
N THR A 107 -2.56 -20.01 3.35
CA THR A 107 -3.39 -20.04 4.58
C THR A 107 -3.01 -18.98 5.60
N PHE A 108 -1.78 -18.46 5.55
CA PHE A 108 -1.33 -17.37 6.39
C PHE A 108 -0.94 -16.14 5.57
N GLY A 109 -0.05 -16.31 4.59
CA GLY A 109 0.51 -15.19 3.82
C GLY A 109 -0.55 -14.40 3.04
N MET A 110 -1.37 -15.08 2.23
CA MET A 110 -2.45 -14.43 1.50
C MET A 110 -3.54 -13.89 2.42
N GLU A 111 -3.94 -14.64 3.45
CA GLU A 111 -4.94 -14.16 4.41
C GLU A 111 -4.51 -12.84 5.08
N TRP A 112 -3.27 -12.77 5.58
CA TRP A 112 -2.73 -11.53 6.14
C TRP A 112 -2.64 -10.43 5.11
N LYS A 113 -2.10 -10.73 3.92
CA LYS A 113 -1.98 -9.76 2.82
C LYS A 113 -3.35 -9.17 2.48
N GLU A 114 -4.38 -10.00 2.35
CA GLU A 114 -5.72 -9.57 1.96
C GLU A 114 -6.34 -8.67 3.01
N HIS A 115 -6.28 -9.00 4.30
CA HIS A 115 -6.96 -8.23 5.34
C HIS A 115 -6.18 -6.99 5.77
N VAL A 116 -4.87 -7.13 6.00
CA VAL A 116 -4.03 -6.03 6.50
C VAL A 116 -3.87 -4.93 5.44
N ALA A 117 -3.89 -5.27 4.15
CA ALA A 117 -3.76 -4.29 3.07
C ALA A 117 -4.84 -3.20 3.11
N TRP A 118 -6.08 -3.51 3.51
CA TRP A 118 -7.18 -2.52 3.54
C TRP A 118 -7.01 -1.46 4.62
N LEU A 119 -6.22 -1.72 5.67
CA LEU A 119 -5.93 -0.73 6.69
C LEU A 119 -5.14 0.45 6.10
N ALA A 120 -4.25 0.19 5.15
CA ALA A 120 -3.41 1.22 4.56
C ALA A 120 -4.19 2.36 3.90
N PRO A 121 -5.10 2.12 2.91
CA PRO A 121 -5.85 3.20 2.29
C PRO A 121 -6.82 3.89 3.26
N ILE A 122 -7.47 3.15 4.16
CA ILE A 122 -8.41 3.73 5.14
C ILE A 122 -7.69 4.74 6.05
N LEU A 123 -6.56 4.33 6.63
CA LEU A 123 -5.78 5.18 7.52
C LEU A 123 -5.12 6.34 6.76
N ALA A 124 -4.61 6.09 5.54
CA ALA A 124 -4.06 7.14 4.70
C ALA A 124 -5.11 8.20 4.33
N THR A 125 -6.35 7.80 4.02
CA THR A 125 -7.47 8.73 3.80
C THR A 125 -7.80 9.53 5.05
N ALA A 126 -7.85 8.90 6.23
CA ALA A 126 -8.07 9.59 7.48
C ALA A 126 -6.98 10.65 7.75
N VAL A 127 -5.71 10.31 7.53
CA VAL A 127 -4.57 11.23 7.63
C VAL A 127 -4.72 12.40 6.65
N ALA A 128 -4.98 12.13 5.37
CA ALA A 128 -5.15 13.17 4.35
C ALA A 128 -6.29 14.14 4.70
N TYR A 129 -7.40 13.61 5.21
CA TYR A 129 -8.52 14.42 5.69
C TYR A 129 -8.12 15.31 6.86
N VAL A 130 -7.49 14.75 7.91
CA VAL A 130 -7.07 15.53 9.09
C VAL A 130 -6.07 16.61 8.71
N VAL A 131 -5.14 16.32 7.80
CA VAL A 131 -4.17 17.29 7.26
C VAL A 131 -4.87 18.49 6.63
N VAL A 132 -5.85 18.27 5.75
CA VAL A 132 -6.59 19.36 5.12
C VAL A 132 -7.50 20.07 6.13
N ARG A 133 -8.16 19.33 7.01
CA ARG A 133 -9.14 19.86 7.97
C ARG A 133 -8.52 20.77 9.03
N HIS A 134 -7.32 20.43 9.50
CA HIS A 134 -6.60 21.23 10.49
C HIS A 134 -5.66 22.25 9.84
N GLY A 135 -5.15 21.95 8.64
CA GLY A 135 -4.30 22.85 7.88
C GLY A 135 -3.14 23.39 8.71
N PHE A 136 -2.99 24.71 8.74
CA PHE A 136 -1.93 25.38 9.50
C PHE A 136 -1.98 25.16 11.02
N ASN A 137 -3.16 24.81 11.58
CA ASN A 137 -3.29 24.57 13.02
C ASN A 137 -2.51 23.32 13.46
N LEU A 138 -2.19 22.39 12.56
CA LEU A 138 -1.32 21.24 12.87
C LEU A 138 0.08 21.64 13.34
N ALA A 139 0.57 22.83 12.99
CA ALA A 139 1.84 23.32 13.52
C ALA A 139 1.77 23.62 15.03
N TYR A 140 0.59 24.00 15.52
CA TYR A 140 0.33 24.40 16.91
C TYR A 140 -0.26 23.25 17.74
N GLU A 141 -0.96 22.31 17.11
CA GLU A 141 -1.62 21.18 17.77
C GLU A 141 -0.73 19.93 17.77
N GLU A 142 0.32 19.94 18.61
CA GLU A 142 1.31 18.85 18.65
C GLU A 142 0.68 17.47 18.88
N ARG A 143 -0.33 17.37 19.73
CA ARG A 143 -1.01 16.10 20.02
C ARG A 143 -1.68 15.52 18.77
N ILE A 144 -2.35 16.36 17.98
CA ILE A 144 -3.02 15.94 16.74
C ILE A 144 -1.96 15.56 15.70
N ARG A 145 -0.91 16.38 15.55
CA ARG A 145 0.20 16.07 14.64
C ARG A 145 0.86 14.73 14.96
N LYS A 146 1.14 14.44 16.23
CA LYS A 146 1.67 13.14 16.68
C LYS A 146 0.72 11.98 16.36
N ALA A 147 -0.57 12.14 16.62
CA ALA A 147 -1.58 11.13 16.28
C ALA A 147 -1.60 10.85 14.77
N VAL A 148 -1.57 11.90 13.94
CA VAL A 148 -1.52 11.79 12.47
C VAL A 148 -0.26 11.06 12.02
N ILE A 149 0.92 11.37 12.59
CA ILE A 149 2.17 10.65 12.31
C ILE A 149 2.02 9.16 12.62
N VAL A 150 1.48 8.81 13.80
CA VAL A 150 1.28 7.41 14.20
C VAL A 150 0.35 6.70 13.22
N LEU A 151 -0.80 7.28 12.89
CA LEU A 151 -1.74 6.68 11.93
C LEU A 151 -1.11 6.51 10.53
N PHE A 152 -0.33 7.50 10.09
CA PHE A 152 0.37 7.46 8.81
C PHE A 152 1.44 6.36 8.77
N SER A 153 2.19 6.19 9.86
CA SER A 153 3.15 5.11 10.03
C SER A 153 2.47 3.74 10.08
N ILE A 154 1.35 3.59 10.78
CA ILE A 154 0.58 2.33 10.80
C ILE A 154 0.07 2.01 9.38
N ALA A 155 -0.43 3.00 8.64
CA ALA A 155 -0.85 2.81 7.25
C ALA A 155 0.30 2.28 6.37
N PHE A 156 1.49 2.86 6.51
CA PHE A 156 2.69 2.40 5.81
C PHE A 156 3.10 0.98 6.21
N LEU A 157 3.12 0.67 7.51
CA LEU A 157 3.48 -0.67 7.99
C LEU A 157 2.49 -1.72 7.49
N ALA A 158 1.19 -1.43 7.48
CA ALA A 158 0.17 -2.31 6.94
C ALA A 158 0.39 -2.60 5.45
N ALA A 159 0.67 -1.56 4.65
CA ALA A 159 1.02 -1.71 3.24
C ALA A 159 2.33 -2.49 3.06
N GLY A 160 3.33 -2.27 3.92
CA GLY A 160 4.61 -2.97 3.90
C GLY A 160 4.47 -4.46 4.16
N VAL A 161 3.68 -4.86 5.17
CA VAL A 161 3.38 -6.27 5.45
C VAL A 161 2.69 -6.93 4.26
N ALA A 162 1.66 -6.30 3.71
CA ALA A 162 0.95 -6.82 2.53
C ALA A 162 1.85 -6.88 1.28
N GLY A 163 2.67 -5.86 1.06
CA GLY A 163 3.62 -5.79 -0.05
C GLY A 163 4.70 -6.87 0.03
N LEU A 164 5.26 -7.11 1.21
CA LEU A 164 6.25 -8.16 1.46
C LEU A 164 5.68 -9.55 1.19
N PHE A 165 4.52 -9.88 1.78
CA PHE A 165 3.85 -11.15 1.48
C PHE A 165 3.52 -11.26 -0.01
N GLY A 166 3.03 -10.18 -0.63
CA GLY A 166 2.78 -10.14 -2.06
C GLY A 166 4.00 -10.45 -2.91
N ALA A 167 5.15 -9.86 -2.60
CA ALA A 167 6.40 -10.08 -3.32
C ALA A 167 6.91 -11.52 -3.16
N PHE A 168 6.91 -12.06 -1.94
CA PHE A 168 7.36 -13.44 -1.69
C PHE A 168 6.43 -14.48 -2.31
N ILE A 169 5.11 -14.27 -2.24
CA ILE A 169 4.14 -15.18 -2.87
C ILE A 169 4.32 -15.18 -4.39
N THR A 170 4.47 -14.02 -5.03
CA THR A 170 4.76 -13.94 -6.48
C THR A 170 6.09 -14.61 -6.84
N LYS A 171 7.08 -14.61 -5.93
CA LYS A 171 8.35 -15.29 -6.16
C LYS A 171 8.21 -16.82 -6.11
N VAL A 172 7.35 -17.34 -5.24
CA VAL A 172 7.07 -18.78 -5.10
C VAL A 172 6.14 -19.27 -6.21
N VAL A 173 5.08 -18.51 -6.49
CA VAL A 173 4.07 -18.80 -7.52
C VAL A 173 3.78 -17.56 -8.37
N PRO A 174 4.51 -17.37 -9.48
CA PRO A 174 4.28 -16.25 -10.37
C PRO A 174 2.89 -16.32 -11.03
N ILE A 175 2.34 -15.16 -11.37
CA ILE A 175 1.10 -15.06 -12.14
C ILE A 175 1.50 -14.75 -13.59
N HIS A 176 1.41 -15.76 -14.46
CA HIS A 176 1.67 -15.67 -15.90
C HIS A 176 0.39 -15.41 -16.69
#